data_AF-A0A7Y7B4K1-F1
#
_entry.id   AF-A0A7Y7B4K1-F1
#
_cell.length_a   1.000
_cell.length_b   1.000
_cell.length_c   1.000
_cell.angle_alpha   90.00
_cell.angle_beta   90.00
_cell.angle_gamma   90.00
#
_symmetry.space_group_name_H-M   'P 1'
#
loop_
_entity.id
_entity.type
_entity.pdbx_description
1 polymer ?
#
loop_
_entity_poly.entity_id
_entity_poly.type
_entity_poly.pdbx_seq_one_letter_code
_entity_poly.pdbx_strand_id
1 'polypeptide(L)'
;MYKPRPETALRPTAGRRPPGAMAPALDPAAAAGTPFEQARRLLEAADNDWSAAKERYAGAGQAPDRMWSLFHYRKVYIDAKLLELRSRHPQLRIRSVGSANPTSDYDITVSGPGAAQAVAEFNEGFRREWGKESATVFDVNLYVKDFMPERGNFAFPYAPGTPGLRWTDTELLAPLNGDPRRARSWKQRDGGTWEPDGARRLDPERPDSGIVEPRDPLARAVAEADQDIAALSKLRKYMDGAEWHAYVEQLGNLVPQSAREEILRRHRTAEAVHHRATAELAGRLRTETAHARPGSTDEAYIEELEHSRPDAVVRARNLIYAEHAAQLRTAQERHDAAPSDALALDIRRRTSYALWHAMEAYHSQGAVLDVVGKQAKSDVTVTGAHYLQSFNEQLGDLLKDLKHYGDAGEAFYRSAKYLQRMVAAAHRALAATGAALDDEHLALLTQLEEISSADGTLLAIRGSREDYAPASAEDKSGIATGIYGRTLGITDKASLRRAVLELGARVNAAVRGRG
;
A
#
# COMPACT_ATOMS: atom_id res chain seq x y z
N MET A 1 -36.15 14.95 45.44
CA MET A 1 -34.82 14.74 46.07
C MET A 1 -34.26 13.42 45.58
N TYR A 2 -33.46 13.46 44.52
CA TYR A 2 -32.90 12.27 43.86
C TYR A 2 -31.49 12.05 44.42
N LYS A 3 -31.26 10.91 45.09
CA LYS A 3 -29.91 10.54 45.58
C LYS A 3 -29.05 10.12 44.38
N PRO A 4 -27.84 10.66 44.20
CA PRO A 4 -26.93 10.18 43.16
C PRO A 4 -26.41 8.78 43.53
N ARG A 5 -26.30 7.91 42.51
CA ARG A 5 -25.62 6.60 42.61
C ARG A 5 -24.09 6.82 42.67
N PRO A 6 -23.34 5.96 43.36
CA PRO A 6 -21.88 6.08 43.43
C PRO A 6 -21.24 5.72 42.09
N GLU A 7 -20.27 6.54 41.69
CA GLU A 7 -19.40 6.32 40.54
C GLU A 7 -18.67 4.99 40.67
N THR A 8 -18.91 4.09 39.73
CA THR A 8 -18.05 2.92 39.49
C THR A 8 -16.70 3.40 39.00
N ALA A 9 -15.66 3.17 39.82
CA ALA A 9 -14.27 3.44 39.50
C ALA A 9 -13.88 2.83 38.15
N LEU A 10 -13.48 3.70 37.23
CA LEU A 10 -12.83 3.33 35.97
C LEU A 10 -11.54 2.57 36.29
N ARG A 11 -11.38 1.38 35.70
CA ARG A 11 -10.13 0.63 35.72
C ARG A 11 -9.01 1.50 35.12
N PRO A 12 -7.80 1.50 35.70
CA PRO A 12 -6.68 2.24 35.13
C PRO A 12 -6.35 1.67 33.75
N THR A 13 -6.32 2.56 32.76
CA THR A 13 -5.74 2.31 31.44
C THR A 13 -4.30 1.86 31.59
N ALA A 14 -3.92 0.78 30.90
CA ALA A 14 -2.55 0.29 30.87
C ALA A 14 -1.58 1.44 30.53
N GLY A 15 -0.71 1.78 31.47
CA GLY A 15 0.28 2.82 31.30
C GLY A 15 1.20 2.49 30.13
N ARG A 16 1.33 3.40 29.18
CA ARG A 16 2.42 3.38 28.19
C ARG A 16 3.75 3.29 28.95
N ARG A 17 4.57 2.29 28.64
CA ARG A 17 5.94 2.20 29.19
C ARG A 17 6.72 3.46 28.81
N PRO A 18 7.57 3.99 29.71
CA PRO A 18 8.45 5.09 29.37
C PRO A 18 9.40 4.67 28.24
N PRO A 19 9.60 5.51 27.21
CA PRO A 19 10.61 5.27 26.19
C PRO A 19 12.00 5.31 26.85
N GLY A 20 12.75 4.21 26.80
CA GLY A 20 14.11 4.12 27.34
C GLY A 20 14.44 2.89 28.18
N ALA A 21 13.45 2.06 28.54
CA ALA A 21 13.76 0.75 29.12
C ALA A 21 14.32 -0.17 28.01
N MET A 22 15.65 -0.36 27.98
CA MET A 22 16.28 -1.37 27.13
C MET A 22 15.53 -2.69 27.30
N ALA A 23 15.14 -3.32 26.19
CA ALA A 23 14.51 -4.63 26.24
C ALA A 23 15.41 -5.56 27.07
N PRO A 24 14.89 -6.26 28.10
CA PRO A 24 15.71 -7.17 28.88
C PRO A 24 16.42 -8.14 27.94
N ALA A 25 17.70 -8.40 28.22
CA ALA A 25 18.42 -9.49 27.58
C ALA A 25 17.53 -10.73 27.64
N LEU A 26 17.40 -11.44 26.51
CA LEU A 26 16.60 -12.67 26.49
C LEU A 26 17.11 -13.57 27.61
N ASP A 27 16.20 -14.02 28.45
CA ASP A 27 16.45 -15.10 29.40
C ASP A 27 17.17 -16.23 28.63
N PRO A 28 18.33 -16.72 29.08
CA PRO A 28 19.02 -17.85 28.47
C PRO A 28 18.11 -19.07 28.24
N ALA A 29 17.03 -19.23 29.04
CA ALA A 29 16.02 -20.26 28.82
C ALA A 29 15.18 -20.06 27.53
N ALA A 30 15.11 -18.84 26.98
CA ALA A 30 14.44 -18.53 25.72
C ALA A 30 15.23 -18.96 24.47
N ALA A 31 16.49 -19.41 24.63
CA ALA A 31 17.32 -19.94 23.56
C ALA A 31 16.99 -21.41 23.20
N ALA A 32 16.19 -22.10 24.02
CA ALA A 32 15.70 -23.44 23.69
C ALA A 32 14.57 -23.35 22.65
N GLY A 33 14.72 -24.06 21.54
CA GLY A 33 13.72 -24.14 20.47
C GLY A 33 14.28 -23.84 19.09
N THR A 34 13.54 -24.26 18.07
CA THR A 34 13.92 -24.02 16.68
C THR A 34 13.96 -22.52 16.37
N PRO A 35 14.76 -22.07 15.38
CA PRO A 35 14.74 -20.67 14.96
C PRO A 35 13.32 -20.17 14.61
N PHE A 36 12.42 -21.05 14.16
CA PHE A 36 11.01 -20.72 13.91
C PHE A 36 10.24 -20.37 15.19
N GLU A 37 10.40 -21.18 16.24
CA GLU A 37 9.80 -20.93 17.54
C GLU A 37 10.34 -19.66 18.18
N GLN A 38 11.63 -19.39 18.01
CA GLN A 38 12.25 -18.15 18.48
C GLN A 38 11.65 -16.93 17.77
N ALA A 39 11.51 -16.95 16.45
CA ALA A 39 10.89 -15.86 15.69
C ALA A 39 9.41 -15.67 16.07
N ARG A 40 8.66 -16.76 16.24
CA ARG A 40 7.27 -16.69 16.73
C ARG A 40 7.19 -16.02 18.11
N ARG A 41 8.07 -16.37 19.05
CA ARG A 41 8.13 -15.73 20.37
C ARG A 41 8.49 -14.24 20.29
N LEU A 42 9.35 -13.84 19.34
CA LEU A 42 9.64 -12.43 19.09
C LEU A 42 8.39 -11.67 18.62
N LEU A 43 7.59 -12.30 17.75
CA LEU A 43 6.34 -11.71 17.27
C LEU A 43 5.28 -11.63 18.37
N GLU A 44 5.12 -12.68 19.16
CA GLU A 44 4.22 -12.72 20.33
C GLU A 44 4.63 -11.65 21.37
N ALA A 45 5.93 -11.45 21.58
CA ALA A 45 6.44 -10.39 22.45
C ALA A 45 6.15 -8.98 21.91
N ALA A 46 5.83 -8.85 20.62
CA ALA A 46 5.35 -7.64 19.97
C ALA A 46 3.82 -7.66 19.78
N ASP A 47 3.09 -8.42 20.61
CA ASP A 47 1.62 -8.57 20.56
C ASP A 47 1.09 -9.07 19.21
N ASN A 48 1.88 -9.82 18.45
CA ASN A 48 1.53 -10.21 17.08
C ASN A 48 1.16 -8.99 16.21
N ASP A 49 1.94 -7.91 16.34
CA ASP A 49 1.78 -6.68 15.57
C ASP A 49 3.13 -6.33 14.92
N TRP A 50 3.14 -6.24 13.59
CA TRP A 50 4.37 -5.99 12.84
C TRP A 50 4.90 -4.58 13.05
N SER A 51 4.03 -3.59 13.26
CA SER A 51 4.46 -2.21 13.54
C SER A 51 5.15 -2.13 14.89
N ALA A 52 4.59 -2.79 15.91
CA ALA A 52 5.25 -2.93 17.21
C ALA A 52 6.57 -3.69 17.12
N ALA A 53 6.65 -4.72 16.26
CA ALA A 53 7.89 -5.45 16.01
C ALA A 53 8.96 -4.58 15.33
N LYS A 54 8.58 -3.76 14.33
CA LYS A 54 9.46 -2.80 13.67
C LYS A 54 10.03 -1.79 14.67
N GLU A 55 9.18 -1.21 15.51
CA GLU A 55 9.62 -0.25 16.56
C GLU A 55 10.59 -0.88 17.56
N ARG A 56 10.39 -2.17 17.87
CA ARG A 56 11.18 -2.89 18.88
C ARG A 56 12.50 -3.46 18.37
N TYR A 57 12.59 -3.86 17.11
CA TYR A 57 13.71 -4.64 16.59
C TYR A 57 14.48 -4.00 15.42
N ALA A 58 13.97 -2.96 14.76
CA ALA A 58 14.58 -2.39 13.55
C ALA A 58 15.39 -1.09 13.77
N GLY A 59 15.36 -0.49 14.96
CA GLY A 59 16.04 0.77 15.28
C GLY A 59 17.56 0.66 15.48
N ALA A 60 18.26 1.80 15.44
CA ALA A 60 19.70 1.87 15.68
C ALA A 60 20.04 1.35 17.09
N GLY A 61 20.98 0.40 17.19
CA GLY A 61 21.32 -0.28 18.44
C GLY A 61 20.31 -1.35 18.91
N GLN A 62 19.21 -1.55 18.17
CA GLN A 62 18.30 -2.68 18.37
C GLN A 62 18.81 -3.90 17.60
N ALA A 63 18.50 -5.10 18.07
CA ALA A 63 19.02 -6.36 17.55
C ALA A 63 18.52 -6.64 16.11
N PRO A 64 19.26 -6.24 15.05
CA PRO A 64 18.74 -6.26 13.68
C PRO A 64 18.56 -7.70 13.18
N ASP A 65 19.36 -8.62 13.71
CA ASP A 65 19.23 -10.06 13.50
C ASP A 65 17.85 -10.60 13.92
N ARG A 66 17.22 -10.00 14.93
CA ARG A 66 15.86 -10.38 15.36
C ARG A 66 14.82 -9.94 14.32
N MET A 67 14.97 -8.75 13.75
CA MET A 67 14.09 -8.27 12.69
C MET A 67 14.25 -9.11 11.41
N TRP A 68 15.48 -9.48 11.05
CA TRP A 68 15.73 -10.44 9.97
C TRP A 68 15.14 -11.83 10.26
N SER A 69 15.24 -12.30 11.51
CA SER A 69 14.60 -13.56 11.92
C SER A 69 13.09 -13.53 11.73
N LEU A 70 12.44 -12.43 12.14
CA LEU A 70 11.01 -12.19 11.90
C LEU A 70 10.66 -12.10 10.42
N PHE A 71 11.48 -11.40 9.63
CA PHE A 71 11.29 -11.28 8.19
C PHE A 71 11.31 -12.66 7.50
N HIS A 72 12.28 -13.51 7.83
CA HIS A 72 12.34 -14.86 7.28
C HIS A 72 11.15 -15.71 7.76
N TYR A 73 10.82 -15.64 9.05
CA TYR A 73 9.65 -16.32 9.60
C TYR A 73 8.36 -15.96 8.87
N ARG A 74 8.07 -14.66 8.73
CA ARG A 74 6.95 -14.13 7.94
C ARG A 74 6.94 -14.74 6.56
N LYS A 75 8.05 -14.65 5.83
CA LYS A 75 8.11 -15.07 4.44
C LYS A 75 7.80 -16.56 4.29
N VAL A 76 8.44 -17.39 5.09
CA VAL A 76 8.24 -18.85 5.08
C VAL A 76 6.79 -19.20 5.41
N TYR A 77 6.26 -18.60 6.46
CA TYR A 77 4.90 -18.85 6.92
C TYR A 77 3.87 -18.49 5.82
N ILE A 78 3.99 -17.29 5.26
CA ILE A 78 3.08 -16.78 4.23
C ILE A 78 3.21 -17.58 2.94
N ASP A 79 4.43 -17.86 2.49
CA ASP A 79 4.67 -18.63 1.27
C ASP A 79 4.06 -20.04 1.39
N ALA A 80 4.17 -20.69 2.55
CA ALA A 80 3.50 -21.96 2.79
C ALA A 80 1.97 -21.89 2.73
N LYS A 81 1.35 -20.85 3.31
CA LYS A 81 -0.11 -20.63 3.21
C LYS A 81 -0.54 -20.40 1.76
N LEU A 82 0.26 -19.68 0.97
CA LEU A 82 0.00 -19.47 -0.46
C LEU A 82 0.14 -20.76 -1.27
N LEU A 83 1.09 -21.64 -0.93
CA LEU A 83 1.23 -22.96 -1.54
C LEU A 83 0.02 -23.85 -1.22
N GLU A 84 -0.46 -23.84 0.02
CA GLU A 84 -1.69 -24.54 0.42
C GLU A 84 -2.89 -24.01 -0.37
N LEU A 85 -3.01 -22.70 -0.49
CA LEU A 85 -4.07 -22.05 -1.27
C LEU A 85 -4.03 -22.48 -2.74
N ARG A 86 -2.84 -22.49 -3.36
CA ARG A 86 -2.65 -22.95 -4.74
C ARG A 86 -2.94 -24.43 -4.92
N SER A 87 -2.71 -25.28 -3.90
CA SER A 87 -3.08 -26.70 -3.97
C SER A 87 -4.59 -26.91 -4.12
N ARG A 88 -5.39 -26.00 -3.54
CA ARG A 88 -6.86 -25.98 -3.65
C ARG A 88 -7.34 -25.26 -4.91
N HIS A 89 -6.57 -24.29 -5.38
CA HIS A 89 -6.84 -23.49 -6.57
C HIS A 89 -5.66 -23.55 -7.56
N PRO A 90 -5.48 -24.67 -8.30
CA PRO A 90 -4.28 -24.92 -9.09
C PRO A 90 -4.08 -23.95 -10.27
N GLN A 91 -5.12 -23.21 -10.65
CA GLN A 91 -5.09 -22.22 -11.72
C GLN A 91 -4.55 -20.86 -11.26
N LEU A 92 -4.35 -20.66 -9.95
CA LEU A 92 -3.86 -19.38 -9.43
C LEU A 92 -2.42 -19.14 -9.85
N ARG A 93 -2.18 -17.88 -10.20
CA ARG A 93 -0.85 -17.29 -10.30
C ARG A 93 -0.68 -16.37 -9.10
N ILE A 94 0.43 -16.51 -8.39
CA ILE A 94 0.72 -15.75 -7.18
C ILE A 94 2.08 -15.10 -7.36
N ARG A 95 2.15 -13.79 -7.18
CA ARG A 95 3.36 -12.98 -7.36
C ARG A 95 3.57 -12.10 -6.15
N SER A 96 4.80 -11.96 -5.69
CA SER A 96 5.16 -10.86 -4.80
C SER A 96 6.15 -9.94 -5.47
N VAL A 97 5.89 -8.64 -5.37
CA VAL A 97 6.78 -7.58 -5.83
C VAL A 97 7.22 -6.78 -4.62
N GLY A 98 8.52 -6.81 -4.27
CA GLY A 98 9.12 -5.74 -3.48
C GLY A 98 9.53 -6.01 -2.02
N SER A 99 9.42 -7.22 -1.46
CA SER A 99 9.84 -7.46 -0.07
C SER A 99 11.33 -7.87 0.06
N ALA A 100 12.26 -6.97 -0.21
CA ALA A 100 13.70 -7.21 -0.03
C ALA A 100 14.23 -6.78 1.36
N ASN A 101 13.62 -5.76 1.98
CA ASN A 101 14.06 -5.28 3.31
C ASN A 101 13.13 -5.80 4.43
N PRO A 102 13.65 -6.05 5.65
CA PRO A 102 12.88 -6.56 6.77
C PRO A 102 11.67 -5.71 7.17
N THR A 103 11.74 -4.42 6.93
CA THR A 103 10.71 -3.45 7.32
C THR A 103 9.76 -3.09 6.19
N SER A 104 9.94 -3.68 5.00
CA SER A 104 9.04 -3.48 3.87
C SER A 104 7.79 -4.34 4.01
N ASP A 105 6.70 -3.82 3.48
CA ASP A 105 5.44 -4.52 3.29
C ASP A 105 5.65 -5.75 2.39
N TYR A 106 4.85 -6.78 2.61
CA TYR A 106 4.86 -7.98 1.79
C TYR A 106 3.60 -8.04 0.91
N ASP A 107 3.67 -7.30 -0.19
CA ASP A 107 2.60 -7.20 -1.18
C ASP A 107 2.59 -8.43 -2.09
N ILE A 108 1.42 -9.07 -2.20
CA ILE A 108 1.18 -10.26 -2.99
C ILE A 108 0.00 -10.02 -3.94
N THR A 109 0.23 -10.19 -5.23
CA THR A 109 -0.81 -10.21 -6.26
C THR A 109 -1.20 -11.67 -6.55
N VAL A 110 -2.50 -11.95 -6.47
CA VAL A 110 -3.13 -13.23 -6.80
C VAL A 110 -3.98 -13.04 -8.04
N SER A 111 -3.79 -13.90 -9.04
CA SER A 111 -4.52 -13.81 -10.30
C SER A 111 -4.91 -15.18 -10.83
N GLY A 112 -5.73 -15.18 -11.88
CA GLY A 112 -6.35 -16.37 -12.45
C GLY A 112 -7.75 -16.69 -11.90
N PRO A 113 -8.40 -17.75 -12.42
CA PRO A 113 -9.71 -18.18 -11.97
C PRO A 113 -9.72 -18.48 -10.47
N GLY A 114 -10.71 -17.93 -9.75
CA GLY A 114 -10.84 -18.11 -8.30
C GLY A 114 -9.98 -17.18 -7.44
N ALA A 115 -9.23 -16.23 -8.00
CA ALA A 115 -8.34 -15.35 -7.23
C ALA A 115 -9.05 -14.59 -6.10
N ALA A 116 -10.24 -14.02 -6.35
CA ALA A 116 -11.02 -13.31 -5.32
C ALA A 116 -11.44 -14.24 -4.17
N GLN A 117 -11.93 -15.43 -4.51
CA GLN A 117 -12.26 -16.45 -3.51
C GLN A 117 -11.02 -16.86 -2.72
N ALA A 118 -9.88 -17.05 -3.39
CA ALA A 118 -8.64 -17.45 -2.76
C ALA A 118 -8.11 -16.40 -1.77
N VAL A 119 -8.19 -15.11 -2.11
CA VAL A 119 -7.84 -14.00 -1.19
C VAL A 119 -8.76 -13.99 0.02
N ALA A 120 -10.08 -14.18 -0.18
CA ALA A 120 -11.03 -14.27 0.93
C ALA A 120 -10.73 -15.45 1.87
N GLU A 121 -10.47 -16.63 1.30
CA GLU A 121 -10.11 -17.84 2.04
C GLU A 121 -8.79 -17.70 2.80
N PHE A 122 -7.79 -17.04 2.20
CA PHE A 122 -6.53 -16.74 2.87
C PHE A 122 -6.76 -15.85 4.09
N ASN A 123 -7.46 -14.72 3.92
CA ASN A 123 -7.71 -13.78 5.02
C ASN A 123 -8.55 -14.43 6.13
N GLU A 124 -9.58 -15.23 5.80
CA GLU A 124 -10.37 -15.96 6.79
C GLU A 124 -9.53 -17.00 7.53
N GLY A 125 -8.76 -17.82 6.79
CA GLY A 125 -7.88 -18.82 7.38
C GLY A 125 -6.85 -18.19 8.32
N PHE A 126 -6.25 -17.07 7.91
CA PHE A 126 -5.29 -16.32 8.70
C PHE A 126 -5.93 -15.76 9.99
N ARG A 127 -7.10 -15.12 9.89
CA ARG A 127 -7.84 -14.62 11.05
C ARG A 127 -8.20 -15.72 12.04
N ARG A 128 -8.62 -16.90 11.57
CA ARG A 128 -8.94 -18.03 12.46
C ARG A 128 -7.73 -18.50 13.26
N GLU A 129 -6.53 -18.40 12.69
CA GLU A 129 -5.29 -18.83 13.34
C GLU A 129 -4.71 -17.76 14.28
N TRP A 130 -4.71 -16.49 13.87
CA TRP A 130 -4.04 -15.40 14.60
C TRP A 130 -4.98 -14.51 15.40
N GLY A 131 -6.27 -14.54 15.13
CA GLY A 131 -7.25 -13.60 15.70
C GLY A 131 -7.12 -12.16 15.18
N LYS A 132 -6.20 -11.91 14.24
CA LYS A 132 -5.86 -10.61 13.63
C LYS A 132 -5.68 -10.78 12.11
N GLU A 133 -5.64 -9.68 11.37
CA GLU A 133 -5.38 -9.66 9.93
C GLU A 133 -3.89 -9.83 9.58
N SER A 134 -3.59 -10.36 8.39
CA SER A 134 -2.21 -10.56 7.92
C SER A 134 -1.43 -9.26 7.78
N ALA A 135 -2.12 -8.16 7.43
CA ALA A 135 -1.51 -6.84 7.35
C ALA A 135 -1.14 -6.29 8.74
N THR A 136 -1.85 -6.70 9.80
CA THR A 136 -1.49 -6.33 11.17
C THR A 136 -0.36 -7.20 11.72
N VAL A 137 -0.46 -8.52 11.56
CA VAL A 137 0.51 -9.47 12.14
C VAL A 137 1.85 -9.46 11.40
N PHE A 138 1.83 -9.33 10.07
CA PHE A 138 3.01 -9.50 9.23
C PHE A 138 3.24 -8.38 8.21
N ASP A 139 2.35 -7.39 8.13
CA ASP A 139 2.41 -6.36 7.09
C ASP A 139 2.31 -6.98 5.69
N VAL A 140 1.40 -7.97 5.56
CA VAL A 140 1.15 -8.73 4.34
C VAL A 140 -0.20 -8.35 3.74
N ASN A 141 -0.16 -7.86 2.50
CA ASN A 141 -1.34 -7.47 1.73
C ASN A 141 -1.52 -8.39 0.53
N LEU A 142 -2.74 -8.88 0.33
CA LEU A 142 -3.11 -9.68 -0.84
C LEU A 142 -4.06 -8.90 -1.74
N TYR A 143 -3.70 -8.80 -3.01
CA TYR A 143 -4.49 -8.13 -4.04
C TYR A 143 -4.90 -9.14 -5.11
N VAL A 144 -6.17 -9.15 -5.51
CA VAL A 144 -6.56 -9.71 -6.80
C VAL A 144 -5.96 -8.85 -7.92
N LYS A 145 -5.55 -9.50 -9.02
CA LYS A 145 -4.94 -8.91 -10.22
C LYS A 145 -5.34 -7.45 -10.45
N ASP A 146 -4.33 -6.60 -10.49
CA ASP A 146 -4.45 -5.16 -10.73
C ASP A 146 -4.23 -4.83 -12.23
N PHE A 147 -3.88 -3.57 -12.53
CA PHE A 147 -3.62 -3.09 -13.89
C PHE A 147 -2.29 -3.60 -14.49
N MET A 148 -1.46 -4.36 -13.77
CA MET A 148 -0.23 -4.89 -14.33
C MET A 148 -0.51 -6.02 -15.32
N PRO A 149 0.06 -5.98 -16.54
CA PRO A 149 0.08 -7.14 -17.41
C PRO A 149 0.92 -8.25 -16.78
N GLU A 150 0.48 -9.49 -16.93
CA GLU A 150 1.23 -10.63 -16.43
C GLU A 150 2.40 -10.93 -17.36
N ARG A 151 3.62 -10.94 -16.81
CA ARG A 151 4.80 -11.46 -17.51
C ARG A 151 5.44 -12.55 -16.66
N GLY A 152 5.50 -13.75 -17.22
CA GLY A 152 6.19 -14.92 -16.65
C GLY A 152 5.44 -15.61 -15.51
N ASN A 153 5.74 -16.90 -15.32
CA ASN A 153 5.39 -17.62 -14.10
C ASN A 153 6.31 -17.13 -12.97
N PHE A 154 5.75 -16.74 -11.84
CA PHE A 154 6.55 -16.37 -10.68
C PHE A 154 7.13 -17.61 -10.01
N ALA A 155 8.41 -17.53 -9.67
CA ALA A 155 9.13 -18.47 -8.83
C ALA A 155 8.97 -18.02 -7.37
N PHE A 156 8.61 -18.91 -6.45
CA PHE A 156 8.83 -18.64 -5.03
C PHE A 156 10.35 -18.42 -4.85
N PRO A 157 10.81 -17.22 -4.43
CA PRO A 157 12.24 -16.97 -4.31
C PRO A 157 12.89 -17.78 -3.17
N TYR A 158 12.06 -18.43 -2.33
CA TYR A 158 12.47 -19.30 -1.23
C TYR A 158 12.09 -20.75 -1.55
N ALA A 159 12.37 -21.10 -2.79
CA ALA A 159 12.80 -22.42 -3.18
C ALA A 159 13.77 -23.00 -2.12
N PRO A 160 13.52 -24.20 -1.59
CA PRO A 160 14.55 -24.89 -0.82
C PRO A 160 15.91 -24.89 -1.55
N GLY A 161 16.98 -24.45 -0.87
CA GLY A 161 18.33 -24.24 -1.44
C GLY A 161 18.75 -22.79 -1.75
N THR A 162 17.96 -21.75 -1.44
CA THR A 162 18.36 -20.35 -1.67
C THR A 162 19.62 -19.95 -0.87
N PRO A 163 20.71 -19.46 -1.52
CA PRO A 163 21.95 -19.06 -0.84
C PRO A 163 21.69 -18.03 0.27
N GLY A 164 22.15 -18.32 1.49
CA GLY A 164 21.99 -17.45 2.67
C GLY A 164 20.90 -17.90 3.63
N LEU A 165 19.98 -18.79 3.23
CA LEU A 165 19.13 -19.50 4.18
C LEU A 165 19.92 -20.66 4.79
N ARG A 166 20.19 -20.57 6.10
CA ARG A 166 20.71 -21.69 6.90
C ARG A 166 19.65 -22.70 7.31
N TRP A 167 18.42 -22.55 6.82
CA TRP A 167 17.29 -23.39 7.21
C TRP A 167 17.18 -24.51 6.18
N THR A 168 17.29 -25.75 6.64
CA THR A 168 17.10 -26.90 5.75
C THR A 168 15.62 -27.03 5.36
N ASP A 169 15.35 -27.59 4.19
CA ASP A 169 14.01 -27.86 3.65
C ASP A 169 13.10 -28.56 4.68
N THR A 170 13.69 -29.42 5.50
CA THR A 170 13.05 -30.15 6.58
C THR A 170 12.62 -29.24 7.73
N GLU A 171 13.43 -28.26 8.13
CA GLU A 171 13.13 -27.34 9.22
C GLU A 171 12.10 -26.27 8.82
N LEU A 172 12.11 -25.86 7.55
CA LEU A 172 11.15 -24.92 6.98
C LEU A 172 9.72 -25.49 6.91
N LEU A 173 9.59 -26.78 6.64
CA LEU A 173 8.30 -27.43 6.38
C LEU A 173 7.80 -28.30 7.54
N ALA A 174 8.66 -28.67 8.49
CA ALA A 174 8.28 -29.53 9.64
C ALA A 174 7.20 -28.93 10.56
N PRO A 175 7.22 -27.62 10.90
CA PRO A 175 6.18 -27.04 11.78
C PRO A 175 4.80 -26.94 11.11
N LEU A 176 4.77 -26.86 9.78
CA LEU A 176 3.54 -26.71 8.99
C LEU A 176 2.88 -28.06 8.67
N ASN A 177 3.63 -29.14 8.72
CA ASN A 177 3.19 -30.47 8.35
C ASN A 177 3.23 -31.40 9.57
N GLY A 178 2.12 -31.48 10.29
CA GLY A 178 1.83 -32.66 11.12
C GLY A 178 1.80 -33.99 10.33
N ASP A 179 1.98 -33.97 9.00
CA ASP A 179 2.16 -35.13 8.14
C ASP A 179 3.31 -34.93 7.11
N PRO A 180 4.51 -35.53 7.33
CA PRO A 180 5.67 -35.41 6.45
C PRO A 180 5.49 -36.04 5.04
N ARG A 181 4.35 -36.67 4.74
CA ARG A 181 4.05 -37.21 3.40
C ARG A 181 3.67 -36.14 2.37
N ARG A 182 3.19 -34.97 2.78
CA ARG A 182 2.79 -33.87 1.86
C ARG A 182 3.96 -33.09 1.26
N ALA A 183 5.13 -33.12 1.90
CA ALA A 183 6.34 -32.47 1.37
C ALA A 183 6.96 -33.23 0.18
N ARG A 184 6.66 -34.53 0.02
CA ARG A 184 7.28 -35.40 -1.01
C ARG A 184 6.74 -35.21 -2.43
N SER A 185 5.74 -34.35 -2.63
CA SER A 185 5.11 -34.09 -3.93
C SER A 185 5.58 -32.79 -4.56
N TRP A 186 6.81 -32.34 -4.35
CA TRP A 186 7.35 -31.14 -5.01
C TRP A 186 8.67 -31.48 -5.68
N LYS A 187 8.82 -31.09 -6.95
CA LYS A 187 10.04 -31.30 -7.73
C LYS A 187 10.70 -29.98 -8.06
N GLN A 188 12.00 -29.90 -7.81
CA GLN A 188 12.84 -28.79 -8.22
C GLN A 188 13.13 -28.91 -9.73
N ARG A 189 13.01 -27.79 -10.46
CA ARG A 189 13.38 -27.68 -11.87
C ARG A 189 14.77 -27.08 -12.06
N ASP A 190 15.32 -27.30 -13.25
CA ASP A 190 16.47 -26.55 -13.76
C ASP A 190 16.18 -25.04 -13.65
N GLY A 191 17.03 -24.31 -12.94
CA GLY A 191 16.83 -22.88 -12.64
C GLY A 191 16.18 -22.57 -11.28
N GLY A 192 16.00 -23.56 -10.40
CA GLY A 192 15.64 -23.34 -8.98
C GLY A 192 14.16 -23.08 -8.70
N THR A 193 13.27 -23.31 -9.67
CA THR A 193 11.81 -23.22 -9.50
C THR A 193 11.23 -24.51 -8.93
N TRP A 194 10.29 -24.41 -7.99
CA TRP A 194 9.60 -25.57 -7.39
C TRP A 194 8.16 -25.66 -7.89
N GLU A 195 7.75 -26.85 -8.30
CA GLU A 195 6.38 -27.13 -8.75
C GLU A 195 5.81 -28.36 -8.01
N PRO A 196 4.50 -28.38 -7.71
CA PRO A 196 3.87 -29.57 -7.18
C PRO A 196 3.88 -30.67 -8.26
N ASP A 197 4.17 -31.90 -7.86
CA ASP A 197 4.21 -33.08 -8.71
C ASP A 197 2.80 -33.31 -9.27
N GLY A 198 2.66 -33.21 -10.60
CA GLY A 198 1.37 -33.29 -11.30
C GLY A 198 0.65 -31.97 -11.54
N ALA A 199 1.25 -30.81 -11.23
CA ALA A 199 0.70 -29.53 -11.67
C ALA A 199 0.61 -29.50 -13.20
N ARG A 200 -0.62 -29.39 -13.76
CA ARG A 200 -0.80 -29.16 -15.20
C ARG A 200 0.00 -27.92 -15.59
N ARG A 201 0.79 -28.03 -16.67
CA ARG A 201 1.42 -26.86 -17.30
C ARG A 201 0.32 -25.84 -17.57
N LEU A 202 0.35 -24.72 -16.85
CA LEU A 202 -0.31 -23.52 -17.33
C LEU A 202 0.38 -23.19 -18.65
N ASP A 203 -0.42 -23.08 -19.71
CA ASP A 203 0.06 -22.73 -21.04
C ASP A 203 0.82 -21.40 -20.94
N PRO A 204 2.16 -21.41 -21.09
CA PRO A 204 2.96 -20.19 -21.01
C PRO A 204 2.65 -19.25 -22.19
N GLU A 205 1.99 -19.73 -23.24
CA GLU A 205 1.65 -18.98 -24.44
C GLU A 205 0.24 -18.39 -24.44
N ARG A 206 -0.54 -18.52 -23.36
CA ARG A 206 -1.73 -17.68 -23.17
C ARG A 206 -1.32 -16.43 -22.39
N PRO A 207 -0.90 -15.34 -23.07
CA PRO A 207 -0.67 -14.07 -22.40
C PRO A 207 -1.99 -13.67 -21.77
N ASP A 208 -2.00 -13.59 -20.45
CA ASP A 208 -3.12 -12.96 -19.78
C ASP A 208 -3.01 -11.47 -20.06
N SER A 209 -3.94 -10.93 -20.84
CA SER A 209 -3.86 -9.63 -21.52
C SER A 209 -3.97 -8.40 -20.61
N GLY A 210 -3.59 -8.51 -19.34
CA GLY A 210 -3.79 -7.47 -18.33
C GLY A 210 -5.27 -7.26 -17.98
N ILE A 211 -5.60 -6.08 -17.46
CA ILE A 211 -7.00 -5.64 -17.41
C ILE A 211 -7.46 -5.33 -18.83
N VAL A 212 -8.69 -5.72 -19.15
CA VAL A 212 -9.29 -5.52 -20.45
C VAL A 212 -9.28 -4.04 -20.82
N GLU A 213 -8.63 -3.71 -21.94
CA GLU A 213 -8.64 -2.37 -22.51
C GLU A 213 -9.82 -2.22 -23.50
N PRO A 214 -10.57 -1.10 -23.44
CA PRO A 214 -11.57 -0.80 -24.46
C PRO A 214 -10.95 -0.69 -25.86
N ARG A 215 -11.68 -1.09 -26.89
CA ARG A 215 -11.28 -1.04 -28.29
C ARG A 215 -11.66 0.30 -28.93
N ASP A 216 -12.87 0.77 -28.66
CA ASP A 216 -13.38 2.03 -29.18
C ASP A 216 -12.60 3.24 -28.60
N PRO A 217 -12.18 4.22 -29.42
CA PRO A 217 -11.45 5.40 -28.96
C PRO A 217 -12.21 6.24 -27.92
N LEU A 218 -13.53 6.40 -28.05
CA LEU A 218 -14.34 7.13 -27.08
C LEU A 218 -14.39 6.37 -25.76
N ALA A 219 -14.57 5.05 -25.81
CA ALA A 219 -14.51 4.22 -24.61
C ALA A 219 -13.13 4.27 -23.93
N ARG A 220 -12.02 4.35 -24.68
CA ARG A 220 -10.69 4.57 -24.11
C ARG A 220 -10.56 5.92 -23.41
N ALA A 221 -11.09 6.99 -24.01
CA ALA A 221 -11.08 8.31 -23.38
C ALA A 221 -11.90 8.31 -22.06
N VAL A 222 -13.05 7.63 -22.04
CA VAL A 222 -13.84 7.44 -20.81
C VAL A 222 -13.05 6.63 -19.77
N ALA A 223 -12.38 5.56 -20.20
CA ALA A 223 -11.57 4.73 -19.31
C ALA A 223 -10.40 5.52 -18.69
N GLU A 224 -9.76 6.39 -19.46
CA GLU A 224 -8.71 7.28 -18.97
C GLU A 224 -9.25 8.29 -17.96
N ALA A 225 -10.42 8.90 -18.23
CA ALA A 225 -11.09 9.79 -17.30
C ALA A 225 -11.49 9.09 -15.99
N ASP A 226 -11.93 7.83 -16.04
CA ASP A 226 -12.25 7.03 -14.86
C ASP A 226 -11.00 6.74 -14.00
N GLN A 227 -9.85 6.47 -14.64
CA GLN A 227 -8.59 6.26 -13.91
C GLN A 227 -8.06 7.56 -13.30
N ASP A 228 -8.28 8.68 -13.95
CA ASP A 228 -7.99 10.00 -13.40
C ASP A 228 -8.87 10.32 -12.17
N ILE A 229 -10.17 9.99 -12.23
CA ILE A 229 -11.07 10.08 -11.06
C ILE A 229 -10.57 9.19 -9.91
N ALA A 230 -10.10 7.97 -10.21
CA ALA A 230 -9.54 7.07 -9.20
C ALA A 230 -8.31 7.67 -8.51
N ALA A 231 -7.37 8.24 -9.28
CA ALA A 231 -6.21 8.94 -8.73
C ALA A 231 -6.59 10.16 -7.88
N LEU A 232 -7.53 10.98 -8.36
CA LEU A 232 -8.06 12.12 -7.61
C LEU A 232 -8.78 11.70 -6.32
N SER A 233 -9.44 10.53 -6.30
CA SER A 233 -10.10 10.03 -5.08
C SER A 233 -9.09 9.64 -4.00
N LYS A 234 -7.87 9.20 -4.39
CA LYS A 234 -6.75 8.97 -3.48
C LYS A 234 -6.27 10.29 -2.89
N LEU A 235 -6.12 11.33 -3.71
CA LEU A 235 -5.75 12.67 -3.27
C LEU A 235 -6.78 13.22 -2.27
N ARG A 236 -8.07 13.16 -2.61
CA ARG A 236 -9.19 13.57 -1.75
C ARG A 236 -9.20 12.88 -0.39
N LYS A 237 -8.82 11.60 -0.34
CA LYS A 237 -8.83 10.77 0.88
C LYS A 237 -8.00 11.36 2.02
N TYR A 238 -6.96 12.14 1.69
CA TYR A 238 -6.03 12.68 2.67
C TYR A 238 -6.15 14.20 2.85
N MET A 239 -7.22 14.81 2.35
CA MET A 239 -7.61 16.19 2.62
C MET A 239 -8.90 16.20 3.44
N ASP A 240 -9.04 17.16 4.34
CA ASP A 240 -10.36 17.45 4.88
C ASP A 240 -11.25 18.13 3.81
N GLY A 241 -12.53 18.29 4.13
CA GLY A 241 -13.48 18.89 3.20
C GLY A 241 -13.08 20.32 2.81
N ALA A 242 -12.65 21.16 3.75
CA ALA A 242 -12.33 22.56 3.47
C ALA A 242 -11.10 22.68 2.57
N GLU A 243 -10.07 21.87 2.85
CA GLU A 243 -8.83 21.81 2.08
C GLU A 243 -9.09 21.33 0.64
N TRP A 244 -9.91 20.29 0.45
CA TRP A 244 -10.28 19.83 -0.88
C TRP A 244 -11.03 20.90 -1.69
N HIS A 245 -12.00 21.58 -1.08
CA HIS A 245 -12.74 22.65 -1.75
C HIS A 245 -11.80 23.79 -2.17
N ALA A 246 -10.89 24.22 -1.29
CA ALA A 246 -9.90 25.25 -1.61
C ALA A 246 -8.97 24.83 -2.76
N TYR A 247 -8.50 23.58 -2.74
CA TYR A 247 -7.69 23.01 -3.83
C TYR A 247 -8.43 23.02 -5.18
N VAL A 248 -9.69 22.57 -5.19
CA VAL A 248 -10.51 22.51 -6.40
C VAL A 248 -10.87 23.91 -6.91
N GLU A 249 -11.15 24.85 -6.02
CA GLU A 249 -11.40 26.25 -6.38
C GLU A 249 -10.17 26.90 -7.01
N GLN A 250 -9.00 26.75 -6.38
CA GLN A 250 -7.73 27.23 -6.93
C GLN A 250 -7.48 26.64 -8.32
N LEU A 251 -7.64 25.33 -8.49
CA LEU A 251 -7.50 24.68 -9.79
C LEU A 251 -8.49 25.24 -10.82
N GLY A 252 -9.74 25.43 -10.45
CA GLY A 252 -10.78 26.03 -11.30
C GLY A 252 -10.41 27.42 -11.80
N ASN A 253 -9.75 28.22 -10.95
CA ASN A 253 -9.26 29.56 -11.29
C ASN A 253 -8.05 29.54 -12.23
N LEU A 254 -7.22 28.50 -12.17
CA LEU A 254 -6.01 28.36 -12.99
C LEU A 254 -6.27 27.81 -14.40
N VAL A 255 -7.35 27.06 -14.61
CA VAL A 255 -7.62 26.38 -15.88
C VAL A 255 -8.41 27.26 -16.87
N PRO A 256 -8.19 27.12 -18.19
CA PRO A 256 -9.01 27.79 -19.20
C PRO A 256 -10.49 27.44 -19.07
N GLN A 257 -11.36 28.40 -19.42
CA GLN A 257 -12.81 28.21 -19.34
C GLN A 257 -13.31 26.99 -20.13
N SER A 258 -12.66 26.64 -21.25
CA SER A 258 -12.99 25.48 -22.09
C SER A 258 -12.77 24.13 -21.39
N ALA A 259 -11.80 24.04 -20.48
CA ALA A 259 -11.47 22.82 -19.76
C ALA A 259 -12.09 22.77 -18.35
N ARG A 260 -12.48 23.94 -17.81
CA ARG A 260 -12.94 24.12 -16.43
C ARG A 260 -14.07 23.17 -16.05
N GLU A 261 -15.11 23.06 -16.87
CA GLU A 261 -16.29 22.24 -16.53
C GLU A 261 -15.94 20.76 -16.34
N GLU A 262 -15.20 20.19 -17.29
CA GLU A 262 -14.80 18.78 -17.25
C GLU A 262 -13.87 18.50 -16.07
N ILE A 263 -12.89 19.39 -15.81
CA ILE A 263 -11.96 19.24 -14.69
C ILE A 263 -12.72 19.27 -13.36
N LEU A 264 -13.62 20.24 -13.16
CA LEU A 264 -14.43 20.32 -11.95
C LEU A 264 -15.39 19.13 -11.83
N ARG A 265 -15.92 18.62 -12.93
CA ARG A 265 -16.76 17.41 -12.94
C ARG A 265 -15.99 16.20 -12.43
N ARG A 266 -14.74 15.99 -12.88
CA ARG A 266 -13.90 14.88 -12.39
C ARG A 266 -13.60 15.00 -10.90
N HIS A 267 -13.29 16.19 -10.40
CA HIS A 267 -13.02 16.40 -8.96
C HIS A 267 -14.27 16.15 -8.11
N ARG A 268 -15.43 16.67 -8.51
CA ARG A 268 -16.71 16.34 -7.82
C ARG A 268 -17.00 14.84 -7.83
N THR A 269 -16.70 14.16 -8.94
CA THR A 269 -16.88 12.71 -9.04
C THR A 269 -15.92 11.96 -8.11
N ALA A 270 -14.66 12.38 -8.03
CA ALA A 270 -13.67 11.80 -7.12
C ALA A 270 -14.06 11.98 -5.64
N GLU A 271 -14.63 13.12 -5.27
CA GLU A 271 -15.20 13.34 -3.95
C GLU A 271 -16.41 12.45 -3.66
N ALA A 272 -17.32 12.29 -4.63
CA ALA A 272 -18.44 11.36 -4.48
C ALA A 272 -17.97 9.90 -4.30
N VAL A 273 -16.91 9.48 -5.02
CA VAL A 273 -16.27 8.16 -4.83
C VAL A 273 -15.72 8.04 -3.41
N HIS A 274 -15.01 9.06 -2.92
CA HIS A 274 -14.47 9.09 -1.56
C HIS A 274 -15.58 8.96 -0.51
N HIS A 275 -16.61 9.80 -0.56
CA HIS A 275 -17.71 9.75 0.42
C HIS A 275 -18.45 8.41 0.41
N ARG A 276 -18.70 7.84 -0.78
CA ARG A 276 -19.33 6.52 -0.89
C ARG A 276 -18.48 5.44 -0.20
N ALA A 277 -17.19 5.41 -0.49
CA ALA A 277 -16.29 4.40 0.04
C ALA A 277 -16.03 4.57 1.55
N THR A 278 -15.96 5.82 2.03
CA THR A 278 -15.93 6.15 3.46
C THR A 278 -17.21 5.68 4.17
N ALA A 279 -18.39 5.97 3.61
CA ALA A 279 -19.66 5.54 4.20
C ALA A 279 -19.78 4.01 4.26
N GLU A 280 -19.34 3.31 3.21
CA GLU A 280 -19.30 1.85 3.16
C GLU A 280 -18.37 1.26 4.24
N LEU A 281 -17.16 1.82 4.40
CA LEU A 281 -16.22 1.41 5.44
C LEU A 281 -16.76 1.70 6.85
N ALA A 282 -17.36 2.88 7.08
CA ALA A 282 -17.97 3.22 8.36
C ALA A 282 -19.14 2.29 8.70
N GLY A 283 -20.00 1.97 7.71
CA GLY A 283 -21.10 1.02 7.85
C GLY A 283 -20.62 -0.38 8.23
N ARG A 284 -19.57 -0.88 7.56
CA ARG A 284 -18.93 -2.15 7.92
C ARG A 284 -18.35 -2.10 9.34
N LEU A 285 -17.64 -1.04 9.69
CA LEU A 285 -17.03 -0.89 11.01
C LEU A 285 -18.05 -0.86 12.15
N ARG A 286 -19.18 -0.16 11.97
CA ARG A 286 -20.28 -0.17 12.95
C ARG A 286 -20.81 -1.59 13.19
N THR A 287 -20.85 -2.40 12.14
CA THR A 287 -21.27 -3.81 12.22
C THR A 287 -20.22 -4.68 12.94
N GLU A 288 -18.95 -4.59 12.53
CA GLU A 288 -17.88 -5.43 13.08
C GLU A 288 -17.51 -5.10 14.52
N THR A 289 -17.63 -3.83 14.92
CA THR A 289 -17.14 -3.37 16.23
C THR A 289 -18.23 -3.23 17.30
N ALA A 290 -19.51 -3.33 16.89
CA ALA A 290 -20.69 -2.97 17.70
C ALA A 290 -20.57 -1.58 18.36
N HIS A 291 -19.74 -0.70 17.79
CA HIS A 291 -19.48 0.65 18.28
C HIS A 291 -20.30 1.61 17.44
N ALA A 292 -21.26 2.30 18.07
CA ALA A 292 -21.97 3.39 17.45
C ALA A 292 -21.59 4.68 18.20
N ARG A 293 -21.12 5.68 17.46
CA ARG A 293 -20.95 7.04 17.97
C ARG A 293 -21.96 7.96 17.28
N PRO A 294 -23.06 8.32 17.96
CA PRO A 294 -23.97 9.32 17.45
C PRO A 294 -23.24 10.67 17.24
N GLY A 295 -23.42 11.30 16.09
CA GLY A 295 -22.98 12.68 15.83
C GLY A 295 -21.57 12.87 15.25
N SER A 296 -20.76 11.82 15.08
CA SER A 296 -19.49 11.92 14.32
C SER A 296 -19.73 11.72 12.83
N THR A 297 -18.97 12.42 11.97
CA THR A 297 -18.92 12.10 10.54
C THR A 297 -18.31 10.70 10.33
N ASP A 298 -18.54 10.10 9.17
CA ASP A 298 -17.97 8.78 8.84
C ASP A 298 -16.43 8.84 8.83
N GLU A 299 -15.84 9.93 8.32
CA GLU A 299 -14.38 10.14 8.31
C GLU A 299 -13.80 10.23 9.72
N ALA A 300 -14.41 11.03 10.61
CA ALA A 300 -13.94 11.18 11.99
C ALA A 300 -14.08 9.86 12.78
N TYR A 301 -15.15 9.11 12.52
CA TYR A 301 -15.37 7.79 13.11
C TYR A 301 -14.30 6.79 12.67
N ILE A 302 -13.95 6.76 11.38
CA ILE A 302 -12.89 5.89 10.85
C ILE A 302 -11.53 6.29 11.42
N GLU A 303 -11.20 7.58 11.42
CA GLU A 303 -9.91 8.08 11.94
C GLU A 303 -9.70 7.71 13.42
N GLU A 304 -10.73 7.82 14.26
CA GLU A 304 -10.65 7.34 15.64
C GLU A 304 -10.35 5.84 15.73
N LEU A 305 -11.01 5.02 14.91
CA LEU A 305 -10.81 3.57 14.90
C LEU A 305 -9.46 3.17 14.31
N GLU A 306 -8.90 3.92 13.37
CA GLU A 306 -7.54 3.70 12.86
C GLU A 306 -6.51 3.79 14.00
N HIS A 307 -6.74 4.64 15.01
CA HIS A 307 -5.87 4.77 16.18
C HIS A 307 -6.21 3.78 17.29
N SER A 308 -7.50 3.60 17.59
CA SER A 308 -7.94 2.83 18.77
C SER A 308 -8.12 1.34 18.50
N ARG A 309 -8.40 0.95 17.25
CA ARG A 309 -8.70 -0.41 16.81
C ARG A 309 -8.19 -0.67 15.38
N PRO A 310 -6.88 -0.49 15.12
CA PRO A 310 -6.32 -0.56 13.76
C PRO A 310 -6.66 -1.88 13.03
N ASP A 311 -6.54 -3.03 13.70
CA ASP A 311 -6.86 -4.34 13.12
C ASP A 311 -8.32 -4.45 12.66
N ALA A 312 -9.27 -3.84 13.39
CA ALA A 312 -10.67 -3.84 12.98
C ALA A 312 -10.89 -3.04 11.69
N VAL A 313 -10.15 -1.94 11.50
CA VAL A 313 -10.16 -1.16 10.26
C VAL A 313 -9.57 -1.96 9.09
N VAL A 314 -8.43 -2.62 9.31
CA VAL A 314 -7.81 -3.52 8.32
C VAL A 314 -8.78 -4.62 7.93
N ARG A 315 -9.43 -5.26 8.91
CA ARG A 315 -10.40 -6.34 8.68
C ARG A 315 -11.60 -5.86 7.87
N ALA A 316 -12.20 -4.74 8.26
CA ALA A 316 -13.34 -4.16 7.54
C ALA A 316 -12.98 -3.86 6.08
N ARG A 317 -11.79 -3.30 5.84
CA ARG A 317 -11.24 -3.05 4.50
C ARG A 317 -11.05 -4.33 3.69
N ASN A 318 -10.42 -5.35 4.27
CA ASN A 318 -10.19 -6.64 3.60
C ASN A 318 -11.51 -7.36 3.23
N LEU A 319 -12.54 -7.24 4.07
CA LEU A 319 -13.86 -7.80 3.78
C LEU A 319 -14.53 -7.10 2.60
N ILE A 320 -14.58 -5.75 2.62
CA ILE A 320 -15.16 -4.97 1.50
C ILE A 320 -14.36 -5.20 0.21
N TYR A 321 -13.03 -5.24 0.31
CA TYR A 321 -12.16 -5.53 -0.82
C TYR A 321 -12.48 -6.87 -1.47
N ALA A 322 -12.60 -7.94 -0.67
CA ALA A 322 -12.92 -9.27 -1.16
C ALA A 322 -14.28 -9.33 -1.85
N GLU A 323 -15.28 -8.59 -1.34
CA GLU A 323 -16.61 -8.49 -1.95
C GLU A 323 -16.56 -7.81 -3.33
N HIS A 324 -15.86 -6.69 -3.46
CA HIS A 324 -15.70 -6.03 -4.76
C HIS A 324 -14.83 -6.84 -5.72
N ALA A 325 -13.81 -7.54 -5.23
CA ALA A 325 -12.99 -8.42 -6.04
C ALA A 325 -13.81 -9.59 -6.61
N ALA A 326 -14.78 -10.13 -5.85
CA ALA A 326 -15.71 -11.13 -6.34
C ALA A 326 -16.64 -10.56 -7.43
N GLN A 327 -17.16 -9.35 -7.25
CA GLN A 327 -17.98 -8.67 -8.27
C GLN A 327 -17.19 -8.38 -9.55
N LEU A 328 -15.93 -7.95 -9.41
CA LEU A 328 -14.99 -7.75 -10.52
C LEU A 328 -14.82 -9.06 -11.30
N ARG A 329 -14.66 -10.19 -10.61
CA ARG A 329 -14.53 -11.50 -11.25
C ARG A 329 -15.77 -11.85 -12.08
N THR A 330 -16.97 -11.63 -11.54
CA THR A 330 -18.21 -11.84 -12.30
C THR A 330 -18.26 -10.96 -13.56
N ALA A 331 -17.82 -9.71 -13.48
CA ALA A 331 -17.76 -8.82 -14.64
C ALA A 331 -16.74 -9.30 -15.69
N GLN A 332 -15.57 -9.80 -15.26
CA GLN A 332 -14.57 -10.42 -16.13
C GLN A 332 -15.11 -11.65 -16.86
N GLU A 333 -15.80 -12.54 -16.16
CA GLU A 333 -16.39 -13.74 -16.78
C GLU A 333 -17.45 -13.40 -17.84
N ARG A 334 -18.26 -12.37 -17.58
CA ARG A 334 -19.21 -11.83 -18.57
C ARG A 334 -18.47 -11.25 -19.78
N HIS A 335 -17.38 -10.53 -19.55
CA HIS A 335 -16.56 -9.99 -20.63
C HIS A 335 -15.90 -11.11 -21.45
N ASP A 336 -15.37 -12.14 -20.81
CA ASP A 336 -14.74 -13.27 -21.50
C ASP A 336 -15.76 -14.05 -22.36
N ALA A 337 -17.00 -14.17 -21.89
CA ALA A 337 -18.08 -14.80 -22.64
C ALA A 337 -18.61 -13.91 -23.79
N ALA A 338 -18.66 -12.59 -23.58
CA ALA A 338 -19.17 -11.62 -24.55
C ALA A 338 -18.41 -10.28 -24.44
N PRO A 339 -17.26 -10.15 -25.13
CA PRO A 339 -16.42 -8.96 -25.02
C PRO A 339 -17.15 -7.70 -25.48
N SER A 340 -17.09 -6.63 -24.67
CA SER A 340 -17.64 -5.31 -25.04
C SER A 340 -16.93 -4.19 -24.28
N ASP A 341 -16.87 -3.01 -24.89
CA ASP A 341 -16.24 -1.84 -24.27
C ASP A 341 -16.98 -1.36 -23.01
N ALA A 342 -18.31 -1.56 -22.96
CA ALA A 342 -19.10 -1.27 -21.77
C ALA A 342 -18.68 -2.15 -20.57
N LEU A 343 -18.42 -3.44 -20.81
CA LEU A 343 -17.91 -4.34 -19.77
C LEU A 343 -16.45 -4.05 -19.42
N ALA A 344 -15.61 -3.70 -20.40
CA ALA A 344 -14.23 -3.26 -20.13
C ALA A 344 -14.19 -2.03 -19.22
N LEU A 345 -15.05 -1.04 -19.46
CA LEU A 345 -15.23 0.13 -18.61
C LEU A 345 -15.71 -0.23 -17.19
N ASP A 346 -16.73 -1.09 -17.08
CA ASP A 346 -17.24 -1.55 -15.78
C ASP A 346 -16.17 -2.29 -14.97
N ILE A 347 -15.41 -3.18 -15.61
CA ILE A 347 -14.28 -3.90 -15.00
C ILE A 347 -13.27 -2.90 -14.43
N ARG A 348 -12.85 -1.90 -15.21
CA ARG A 348 -11.87 -0.90 -14.75
C ARG A 348 -12.36 -0.08 -13.57
N ARG A 349 -13.62 0.39 -13.60
CA ARG A 349 -14.24 1.11 -12.47
C ARG A 349 -14.28 0.25 -11.21
N ARG A 350 -14.67 -1.02 -11.35
CA ARG A 350 -14.70 -1.98 -10.23
C ARG A 350 -13.32 -2.26 -9.67
N THR A 351 -12.31 -2.40 -10.52
CA THR A 351 -10.92 -2.54 -10.07
C THR A 351 -10.50 -1.36 -9.22
N SER A 352 -10.64 -0.12 -9.74
CA SER A 352 -10.26 1.08 -8.99
C SER A 352 -11.03 1.23 -7.68
N TYR A 353 -12.34 0.93 -7.67
CA TYR A 353 -13.15 1.00 -6.46
C TYR A 353 -12.76 -0.08 -5.43
N ALA A 354 -12.48 -1.32 -5.88
CA ALA A 354 -11.95 -2.35 -5.00
C ALA A 354 -10.62 -1.90 -4.38
N LEU A 355 -9.68 -1.40 -5.20
CA LEU A 355 -8.37 -0.94 -4.74
C LEU A 355 -8.44 0.22 -3.74
N TRP A 356 -9.52 1.00 -3.72
CA TRP A 356 -9.73 2.02 -2.68
C TRP A 356 -9.78 1.43 -1.27
N HIS A 357 -10.40 0.25 -1.15
CA HIS A 357 -10.52 -0.50 0.09
C HIS A 357 -9.31 -1.39 0.39
N ALA A 358 -8.51 -1.72 -0.62
CA ALA A 358 -7.28 -2.47 -0.42
C ALA A 358 -6.28 -1.68 0.46
N MET A 359 -5.54 -2.38 1.30
CA MET A 359 -4.51 -1.78 2.13
C MET A 359 -3.38 -1.25 1.24
N GLU A 360 -3.06 0.03 1.36
CA GLU A 360 -1.91 0.68 0.69
C GLU A 360 -1.82 0.57 -0.85
N ALA A 361 -2.91 0.18 -1.54
CA ALA A 361 -2.90 0.03 -2.98
C ALA A 361 -2.88 1.36 -3.75
N TYR A 362 -2.37 1.32 -4.99
CA TYR A 362 -2.62 2.35 -6.00
C TYR A 362 -4.03 2.18 -6.58
N HIS A 363 -4.76 3.26 -6.76
CA HIS A 363 -6.16 3.23 -7.20
C HIS A 363 -6.32 3.29 -8.73
N SER A 364 -5.30 3.81 -9.43
CA SER A 364 -5.31 4.04 -10.87
C SER A 364 -4.25 3.20 -11.61
N GLN A 365 -4.54 2.91 -12.87
CA GLN A 365 -3.61 2.28 -13.79
C GLN A 365 -2.32 3.09 -13.93
N GLY A 366 -2.40 4.41 -14.04
CA GLY A 366 -1.21 5.25 -14.24
C GLY A 366 -0.19 5.12 -13.12
N ALA A 367 -0.63 5.14 -11.85
CA ALA A 367 0.25 4.94 -10.71
C ALA A 367 0.84 3.52 -10.68
N VAL A 368 0.04 2.49 -10.99
CA VAL A 368 0.51 1.09 -11.08
C VAL A 368 1.59 0.96 -12.17
N LEU A 369 1.34 1.42 -13.39
CA LEU A 369 2.29 1.31 -14.50
C LEU A 369 3.56 2.13 -14.25
N ASP A 370 3.42 3.35 -13.74
CA ASP A 370 4.56 4.24 -13.50
C ASP A 370 5.42 3.78 -12.31
N VAL A 371 4.83 3.31 -11.22
CA VAL A 371 5.57 2.91 -10.02
C VAL A 371 5.91 1.43 -10.02
N VAL A 372 4.89 0.57 -10.08
CA VAL A 372 5.07 -0.89 -10.02
C VAL A 372 5.71 -1.41 -11.30
N GLY A 373 5.32 -0.86 -12.46
CA GLY A 373 5.92 -1.23 -13.76
C GLY A 373 7.43 -1.02 -13.79
N LYS A 374 7.94 0.09 -13.26
CA LYS A 374 9.40 0.34 -13.13
C LYS A 374 10.07 -0.64 -12.18
N GLN A 375 9.48 -0.89 -11.01
CA GLN A 375 10.02 -1.84 -10.03
C GLN A 375 10.07 -3.27 -10.59
N ALA A 376 9.07 -3.63 -11.40
CA ALA A 376 8.99 -4.90 -12.10
C ALA A 376 9.85 -4.96 -13.37
N LYS A 377 10.56 -3.87 -13.74
CA LYS A 377 11.31 -3.73 -15.01
C LYS A 377 10.46 -4.11 -16.23
N SER A 378 9.21 -3.65 -16.23
CA SER A 378 8.25 -3.95 -17.29
C SER A 378 8.35 -2.93 -18.43
N ASP A 379 8.32 -3.37 -19.68
CA ASP A 379 8.35 -2.49 -20.87
C ASP A 379 6.97 -1.89 -21.19
N VAL A 380 6.16 -1.62 -20.18
CA VAL A 380 4.83 -1.03 -20.37
C VAL A 380 4.97 0.43 -20.80
N THR A 381 4.22 0.81 -21.83
CA THR A 381 4.15 2.21 -22.27
C THR A 381 3.37 3.04 -21.26
N VAL A 382 3.97 4.13 -20.77
CA VAL A 382 3.36 5.07 -19.84
C VAL A 382 3.09 6.38 -20.58
N THR A 383 1.82 6.82 -20.63
CA THR A 383 1.39 8.02 -21.34
C THR A 383 1.44 9.26 -20.43
N GLY A 384 1.27 10.46 -21.00
CA GLY A 384 1.13 11.69 -20.21
C GLY A 384 0.00 11.63 -19.17
N ALA A 385 -1.14 11.05 -19.55
CA ALA A 385 -2.26 10.83 -18.62
C ALA A 385 -1.91 9.86 -17.48
N HIS A 386 -1.16 8.78 -17.78
CA HIS A 386 -0.67 7.87 -16.75
C HIS A 386 0.29 8.57 -15.76
N TYR A 387 1.16 9.46 -16.24
CA TYR A 387 2.03 10.25 -15.36
C TYR A 387 1.24 11.24 -14.50
N LEU A 388 0.20 11.88 -15.03
CA LEU A 388 -0.66 12.75 -14.22
C LEU A 388 -1.44 11.98 -13.15
N GLN A 389 -1.94 10.79 -13.48
CA GLN A 389 -2.56 9.89 -12.51
C GLN A 389 -1.57 9.49 -11.41
N SER A 390 -0.35 9.07 -11.79
CA SER A 390 0.73 8.77 -10.84
C SER A 390 1.04 9.97 -9.94
N PHE A 391 1.22 11.16 -10.53
CA PHE A 391 1.44 12.40 -9.79
C PHE A 391 0.39 12.65 -8.71
N ASN A 392 -0.89 12.57 -9.07
CA ASN A 392 -1.99 12.82 -8.13
C ASN A 392 -2.04 11.80 -6.98
N GLU A 393 -1.77 10.52 -7.25
CA GLU A 393 -1.69 9.51 -6.19
C GLU A 393 -0.47 9.68 -5.29
N GLN A 394 0.71 9.99 -5.85
CA GLN A 394 1.90 10.24 -5.04
C GLN A 394 1.76 11.50 -4.19
N LEU A 395 1.07 12.54 -4.69
CA LEU A 395 0.69 13.68 -3.87
C LEU A 395 -0.23 13.24 -2.73
N GLY A 396 -1.24 12.41 -2.99
CA GLY A 396 -2.08 11.80 -1.95
C GLY A 396 -1.27 11.05 -0.88
N ASP A 397 -0.36 10.16 -1.28
CA ASP A 397 0.48 9.40 -0.36
C ASP A 397 1.48 10.28 0.42
N LEU A 398 1.98 11.36 -0.19
CA LEU A 398 2.76 12.39 0.50
C LEU A 398 1.91 13.06 1.59
N LEU A 399 0.68 13.47 1.29
CA LEU A 399 -0.25 14.07 2.27
C LEU A 399 -0.61 13.10 3.40
N LYS A 400 -0.73 11.80 3.10
CA LYS A 400 -0.91 10.73 4.09
C LYS A 400 0.21 10.75 5.11
N ASP A 401 1.47 10.68 4.66
CA ASP A 401 2.64 10.66 5.54
C ASP A 401 2.74 11.98 6.35
N LEU A 402 2.46 13.14 5.75
CA LEU A 402 2.45 14.42 6.47
C LEU A 402 1.38 14.49 7.58
N LYS A 403 0.23 13.83 7.39
CA LYS A 403 -0.80 13.70 8.43
C LYS A 403 -0.38 12.71 9.52
N HIS A 404 0.23 11.59 9.13
CA HIS A 404 0.50 10.46 10.03
C HIS A 404 1.57 10.76 11.11
N TYR A 405 2.68 11.37 10.73
CA TYR A 405 3.80 11.60 11.66
C TYR A 405 3.61 12.89 12.46
N GLY A 406 3.73 12.84 13.78
CA GLY A 406 3.55 14.01 14.65
C GLY A 406 4.63 15.08 14.45
N ASP A 407 5.89 14.65 14.39
CA ASP A 407 7.06 15.49 14.21
C ASP A 407 7.28 15.91 12.75
N ALA A 408 7.72 17.15 12.52
CA ALA A 408 7.88 17.71 11.18
C ALA A 408 9.03 17.06 10.43
N GLY A 409 10.21 16.96 11.05
CA GLY A 409 11.37 16.35 10.40
C GLY A 409 11.16 14.86 10.11
N GLU A 410 10.49 14.13 10.99
CA GLU A 410 10.06 12.76 10.72
C GLU A 410 9.12 12.70 9.52
N ALA A 411 8.07 13.53 9.49
CA ALA A 411 7.16 13.59 8.35
C ALA A 411 7.90 13.91 7.04
N PHE A 412 8.92 14.77 7.08
CA PHE A 412 9.72 15.16 5.93
C PHE A 412 10.55 14.02 5.36
N TYR A 413 11.37 13.34 6.17
CA TYR A 413 12.19 12.24 5.64
C TYR A 413 11.34 10.99 5.38
N ARG A 414 10.29 10.73 6.17
CA ARG A 414 9.38 9.63 5.91
C ARG A 414 8.68 9.85 4.59
N SER A 415 8.16 11.03 4.28
CA SER A 415 7.44 11.25 3.02
C SER A 415 8.32 11.37 1.77
N ALA A 416 9.66 11.44 1.91
CA ALA A 416 10.60 11.68 0.83
C ALA A 416 10.48 10.70 -0.37
N LYS A 417 10.12 9.43 -0.12
CA LYS A 417 9.85 8.43 -1.17
C LYS A 417 8.72 8.88 -2.10
N TYR A 418 7.63 9.38 -1.52
CA TYR A 418 6.46 9.84 -2.28
C TYR A 418 6.72 11.19 -2.92
N LEU A 419 7.47 12.08 -2.25
CA LEU A 419 7.91 13.33 -2.86
C LEU A 419 8.75 13.10 -4.13
N GLN A 420 9.75 12.22 -4.07
CA GLN A 420 10.58 11.87 -5.24
C GLN A 420 9.72 11.36 -6.40
N ARG A 421 8.80 10.43 -6.12
CA ARG A 421 7.94 9.85 -7.15
C ARG A 421 6.96 10.88 -7.73
N MET A 422 6.42 11.75 -6.88
CA MET A 422 5.55 12.86 -7.28
C MET A 422 6.30 13.81 -8.23
N VAL A 423 7.48 14.29 -7.85
CA VAL A 423 8.32 15.18 -8.68
C VAL A 423 8.66 14.52 -10.01
N ALA A 424 9.12 13.27 -9.99
CA ALA A 424 9.44 12.52 -11.21
C ALA A 424 8.23 12.35 -12.13
N ALA A 425 7.04 12.10 -11.59
CA ALA A 425 5.80 12.00 -12.36
C ALA A 425 5.37 13.37 -12.94
N ALA A 426 5.54 14.47 -12.18
CA ALA A 426 5.26 15.83 -12.65
C ALA A 426 6.10 16.20 -13.88
N HIS A 427 7.43 16.01 -13.82
CA HIS A 427 8.32 16.29 -14.96
C HIS A 427 7.90 15.52 -16.20
N ARG A 428 7.55 14.24 -16.05
CA ARG A 428 7.15 13.38 -17.17
C ARG A 428 5.78 13.75 -17.73
N ALA A 429 4.83 14.14 -16.90
CA ALA A 429 3.52 14.62 -17.34
C ALA A 429 3.63 15.95 -18.11
N LEU A 430 4.42 16.89 -17.59
CA LEU A 430 4.72 18.17 -18.25
C LEU A 430 5.42 17.94 -19.60
N ALA A 431 6.48 17.12 -19.62
CA ALA A 431 7.21 16.79 -20.85
C ALA A 431 6.32 16.08 -21.89
N ALA A 432 5.51 15.11 -21.47
CA ALA A 432 4.63 14.37 -22.38
C ALA A 432 3.53 15.23 -23.01
N THR A 433 3.16 16.36 -22.39
CA THR A 433 2.13 17.28 -22.89
C THR A 433 2.68 18.56 -23.48
N GLY A 434 3.98 18.83 -23.36
CA GLY A 434 4.58 20.12 -23.68
C GLY A 434 4.07 21.27 -22.81
N ALA A 435 3.46 20.95 -21.66
CA ALA A 435 3.01 21.94 -20.69
C ALA A 435 4.20 22.52 -19.92
N ALA A 436 4.06 23.75 -19.47
CA ALA A 436 5.08 24.45 -18.68
C ALA A 436 4.43 25.07 -17.44
N LEU A 437 5.21 25.13 -16.36
CA LEU A 437 4.89 25.90 -15.16
C LEU A 437 5.41 27.34 -15.34
N ASP A 438 4.89 28.27 -14.54
CA ASP A 438 5.53 29.58 -14.38
C ASP A 438 6.87 29.45 -13.62
N ASP A 439 7.69 30.49 -13.66
CA ASP A 439 9.06 30.45 -13.14
C ASP A 439 9.11 30.12 -11.64
N GLU A 440 8.15 30.63 -10.86
CA GLU A 440 8.05 30.38 -9.41
C GLU A 440 7.80 28.89 -9.13
N HIS A 441 6.81 28.29 -9.79
CA HIS A 441 6.45 26.90 -9.55
C HIS A 441 7.45 25.91 -10.19
N LEU A 442 8.13 26.31 -11.27
CA LEU A 442 9.26 25.56 -11.81
C LEU A 442 10.45 25.57 -10.84
N ALA A 443 10.75 26.71 -10.21
CA ALA A 443 11.77 26.80 -9.17
C ALA A 443 11.42 25.90 -7.97
N LEU A 444 10.16 25.94 -7.49
CA LEU A 444 9.69 25.07 -6.42
C LEU A 444 9.84 23.59 -6.79
N LEU A 445 9.41 23.18 -7.98
CA LEU A 445 9.54 21.78 -8.44
C LEU A 445 11.01 21.34 -8.46
N THR A 446 11.91 22.22 -8.92
CA THR A 446 13.36 21.97 -8.98
C THR A 446 13.97 21.82 -7.58
N GLN A 447 13.59 22.69 -6.64
CA GLN A 447 14.03 22.60 -5.25
C GLN A 447 13.52 21.32 -4.56
N LEU A 448 12.29 20.90 -4.86
CA LEU A 448 11.74 19.64 -4.37
C LEU A 448 12.47 18.42 -5.00
N GLU A 449 12.88 18.51 -6.25
CA GLU A 449 13.73 17.49 -6.90
C GLU A 449 15.09 17.37 -6.20
N GLU A 450 15.75 18.49 -5.92
CA GLU A 450 17.05 18.53 -5.24
C GLU A 450 17.01 17.75 -3.92
N ILE A 451 16.03 18.06 -3.06
CA ILE A 451 15.92 17.43 -1.74
C ILE A 451 15.46 15.97 -1.78
N SER A 452 14.72 15.57 -2.83
CA SER A 452 14.13 14.23 -2.95
C SER A 452 14.87 13.30 -3.93
N SER A 453 15.95 13.78 -4.55
CA SER A 453 16.76 13.02 -5.50
C SER A 453 17.24 11.67 -4.92
N ALA A 454 17.58 10.72 -5.80
CA ALA A 454 17.95 9.35 -5.38
C ALA A 454 19.20 9.32 -4.49
N ASP A 455 20.13 10.23 -4.76
CA ASP A 455 21.33 10.49 -3.97
C ASP A 455 21.07 11.55 -2.88
N GLY A 456 19.83 12.02 -2.80
CA GLY A 456 19.38 13.05 -1.88
C GLY A 456 19.39 12.55 -0.44
N THR A 457 19.81 13.45 0.44
CA THR A 457 19.97 13.19 1.87
C THR A 457 18.70 12.65 2.53
N LEU A 458 17.50 13.06 2.10
CA LEU A 458 16.25 12.63 2.73
C LEU A 458 15.94 11.14 2.53
N LEU A 459 16.23 10.59 1.34
CA LEU A 459 16.04 9.16 1.09
C LEU A 459 17.08 8.31 1.82
N ALA A 460 18.32 8.82 1.93
CA ALA A 460 19.35 8.21 2.75
C ALA A 460 18.96 8.18 4.23
N ILE A 461 18.43 9.30 4.77
CA ILE A 461 17.88 9.38 6.13
C ILE A 461 16.73 8.37 6.30
N ARG A 462 15.75 8.35 5.38
CA ARG A 462 14.61 7.43 5.42
C ARG A 462 15.06 5.97 5.45
N GLY A 463 16.00 5.62 4.58
CA GLY A 463 16.56 4.28 4.47
C GLY A 463 17.53 3.92 5.59
N SER A 464 17.89 4.88 6.46
CA SER A 464 18.97 4.74 7.44
C SER A 464 20.26 4.23 6.80
N ARG A 465 20.59 4.76 5.61
CA ARG A 465 21.78 4.39 4.86
C ARG A 465 22.98 5.18 5.36
N GLU A 466 24.18 4.60 5.21
CA GLU A 466 25.46 5.29 5.41
C GLU A 466 25.54 5.98 6.80
N ASP A 467 25.91 7.26 6.81
CA ASP A 467 26.13 8.08 8.01
C ASP A 467 24.86 8.30 8.83
N TYR A 468 23.68 8.00 8.30
CA TYR A 468 22.40 8.12 9.00
C TYR A 468 21.98 6.83 9.71
N ALA A 469 22.65 5.70 9.49
CA ALA A 469 22.39 4.47 10.23
C ALA A 469 22.52 4.65 11.77
N PRO A 470 23.57 5.31 12.29
CA PRO A 470 23.72 5.53 13.74
C PRO A 470 22.89 6.70 14.28
N ALA A 471 22.38 7.59 13.42
CA ALA A 471 21.66 8.79 13.85
C ALA A 471 20.33 8.42 14.56
N SER A 472 20.05 9.12 15.67
CA SER A 472 18.79 8.95 16.39
C SER A 472 17.60 9.46 15.57
N ALA A 473 16.37 9.11 15.96
CA ALA A 473 15.18 9.65 15.29
C ALA A 473 15.10 11.19 15.39
N GLU A 474 15.52 11.75 16.53
CA GLU A 474 15.60 13.19 16.77
C GLU A 474 16.65 13.86 15.87
N ASP A 475 17.85 13.28 15.76
CA ASP A 475 18.89 13.80 14.85
C ASP A 475 18.42 13.79 13.40
N LYS A 476 17.81 12.68 12.96
CA LYS A 476 17.24 12.54 11.61
C LYS A 476 16.18 13.59 11.33
N SER A 477 15.31 13.84 12.31
CA SER A 477 14.30 14.89 12.24
C SER A 477 14.93 16.28 12.13
N GLY A 478 15.91 16.60 12.98
CA GLY A 478 16.61 17.88 12.95
C GLY A 478 17.32 18.13 11.63
N ILE A 479 18.01 17.12 11.09
CA ILE A 479 18.67 17.18 9.78
C ILE A 479 17.64 17.41 8.66
N ALA A 480 16.55 16.63 8.63
CA ALA A 480 15.51 16.76 7.62
C ALA A 480 14.86 18.15 7.65
N THR A 481 14.51 18.66 8.83
CA THR A 481 13.97 20.01 9.02
C THR A 481 14.97 21.07 8.55
N GLY A 482 16.25 20.90 8.86
CA GLY A 482 17.30 21.81 8.40
C GLY A 482 17.48 21.84 6.88
N ILE A 483 17.29 20.71 6.19
CA ILE A 483 17.33 20.63 4.72
C ILE A 483 16.17 21.44 4.13
N TYR A 484 14.93 21.17 4.55
CA TYR A 484 13.77 21.93 4.08
C TYR A 484 13.88 23.42 4.42
N GLY A 485 14.37 23.77 5.61
CA GLY A 485 14.54 25.15 6.04
C GLY A 485 15.55 25.91 5.17
N ARG A 486 16.66 25.29 4.78
CA ARG A 486 17.67 25.93 3.91
C ARG A 486 17.25 26.01 2.45
N THR A 487 16.61 24.97 1.93
CA THR A 487 16.28 24.89 0.49
C THR A 487 14.96 25.61 0.16
N LEU A 488 13.95 25.48 1.02
CA LEU A 488 12.59 25.97 0.77
C LEU A 488 12.13 27.04 1.77
N GLY A 489 12.88 27.31 2.84
CA GLY A 489 12.41 28.15 3.93
C GLY A 489 11.28 27.52 4.76
N ILE A 490 11.10 26.19 4.67
CA ILE A 490 10.01 25.46 5.31
C ILE A 490 10.53 24.68 6.52
N THR A 491 9.92 24.89 7.69
CA THR A 491 10.29 24.21 8.94
C THR A 491 9.15 23.43 9.58
N ASP A 492 7.94 23.50 9.01
CA ASP A 492 6.75 22.85 9.55
C ASP A 492 5.93 22.12 8.47
N LYS A 493 5.13 21.15 8.91
CA LYS A 493 4.32 20.30 8.01
C LYS A 493 3.24 21.07 7.27
N ALA A 494 2.64 22.10 7.87
CA ALA A 494 1.55 22.84 7.26
C ALA A 494 2.05 23.69 6.09
N SER A 495 3.23 24.29 6.23
CA SER A 495 3.92 25.02 5.16
C SER A 495 4.31 24.10 4.01
N LEU A 496 4.91 22.92 4.28
CA LEU A 496 5.18 21.94 3.23
C LEU A 496 3.91 21.48 2.52
N ARG A 497 2.88 21.14 3.30
CA ARG A 497 1.57 20.72 2.79
C ARG A 497 1.01 21.76 1.83
N ARG A 498 0.96 23.04 2.24
CA ARG A 498 0.46 24.14 1.39
C ARG A 498 1.25 24.23 0.08
N ALA A 499 2.59 24.22 0.15
CA ALA A 499 3.45 24.32 -1.02
C ALA A 499 3.22 23.19 -2.04
N VAL A 500 3.10 21.94 -1.58
CA VAL A 500 2.90 20.80 -2.49
C VAL A 500 1.48 20.73 -3.05
N LEU A 501 0.48 21.27 -2.35
CA LEU A 501 -0.88 21.41 -2.90
C LEU A 501 -0.98 22.48 -3.97
N GLU A 502 -0.34 23.63 -3.73
CA GLU A 502 -0.28 24.70 -4.71
C GLU A 502 0.44 24.22 -5.99
N LEU A 503 1.60 23.58 -5.84
CA LEU A 503 2.26 22.90 -6.96
C LEU A 503 1.35 21.85 -7.62
N GLY A 504 0.63 21.08 -6.80
CA GLY A 504 -0.40 20.13 -7.22
C GLY A 504 -1.44 20.74 -8.16
N ALA A 505 -2.00 21.88 -7.78
CA ALA A 505 -3.00 22.59 -8.57
C ALA A 505 -2.41 23.14 -9.87
N ARG A 506 -1.17 23.64 -9.83
CA ARG A 506 -0.46 24.22 -10.99
C ARG A 506 -0.07 23.18 -12.03
N VAL A 507 0.46 22.03 -11.60
CA VAL A 507 0.76 20.90 -12.49
C VAL A 507 -0.53 20.37 -13.13
N ASN A 508 -1.60 20.17 -12.35
CA ASN A 508 -2.89 19.76 -12.91
C ASN A 508 -3.44 20.79 -13.90
N ALA A 509 -3.38 22.09 -13.58
CA ALA A 509 -3.85 23.14 -14.47
C ALA A 509 -3.07 23.18 -15.79
N ALA A 510 -1.74 23.11 -15.72
CA ALA A 510 -0.86 23.15 -16.89
C ALA A 510 -1.06 21.94 -17.80
N VAL A 511 -1.08 20.72 -17.23
CA VAL A 511 -1.22 19.47 -17.99
C VAL A 511 -2.63 19.33 -18.57
N ARG A 512 -3.68 19.62 -17.81
CA ARG A 512 -5.08 19.50 -18.26
C ARG A 512 -5.55 20.65 -19.14
N GLY A 513 -4.90 21.81 -19.08
CA GLY A 513 -5.25 22.98 -19.90
C GLY A 513 -4.78 22.87 -21.36
N ARG A 514 -3.96 21.87 -21.70
CA ARG A 514 -3.40 21.65 -23.04
C ARG A 514 -4.12 20.59 -23.88
N GLY A 515 -4.86 19.68 -23.24
CA GLY A 515 -5.68 18.66 -23.90
C GLY A 515 -7.11 19.14 -24.05
#